data_AF-A0A9E1XCT1-F1
#
_entry.id   AF-A0A9E1XCT1-F1
#
_cell.length_a   1.000
_cell.length_b   1.000
_cell.length_c   1.000
_cell.angle_alpha   90.00
_cell.angle_beta   90.00
_cell.angle_gamma   90.00
#
_symmetry.space_group_name_H-M   'P 1'
#
loop_
_entity.id
_entity.type
_entity.pdbx_description
1 polymer ?
#
loop_
_entity_poly.entity_id
_entity_poly.type
_entity_poly.pdbx_seq_one_letter_code
_entity_poly.pdbx_strand_id
1 'polypeptide(L)' 'MWLFARSHNELHLRDLLRALWVVALILVGLIAPFFLWQQLAPDSYEEFWLKSVSPMSRDTRNEILRQRAQ' A
#
# COMPACT_ATOMS: atom_id res chain seq x y z
N MET A 1 -15.38 36.33 26.73
CA MET A 1 -16.07 35.50 25.72
C MET A 1 -15.14 34.98 24.61
N TRP A 2 -14.18 35.78 24.10
CA TRP A 2 -13.23 35.36 23.06
C TRP A 2 -12.21 34.27 23.44
N LEU A 3 -11.81 34.16 24.71
CA LEU A 3 -10.85 33.15 25.18
C LEU A 3 -11.43 31.71 25.19
N PHE A 4 -12.74 31.57 25.38
CA PHE A 4 -13.40 30.27 25.46
C PHE A 4 -13.56 29.62 24.07
N ALA A 5 -13.89 30.41 23.04
CA ALA A 5 -13.95 29.94 21.65
C ALA A 5 -12.56 29.53 21.11
N ARG A 6 -11.49 30.23 21.52
CA ARG A 6 -10.12 29.90 21.12
C ARG A 6 -9.65 28.57 21.71
N SER A 7 -9.93 28.34 22.99
CA SER A 7 -9.63 27.09 23.69
C SER A 7 -10.32 25.87 23.05
N HIS A 8 -11.58 26.02 22.61
CA HIS A 8 -12.32 24.93 21.96
C HIS A 8 -11.75 24.55 20.59
N ASN A 9 -11.36 25.54 19.78
CA ASN A 9 -10.78 25.29 18.46
C ASN A 9 -9.42 24.57 18.54
N GLU A 10 -8.60 24.88 19.55
CA GLU A 10 -7.29 24.24 19.72
C GLU A 10 -7.42 22.77 20.18
N LEU A 11 -8.42 22.45 21.00
CA LEU A 11 -8.76 21.07 21.35
C LEU A 11 -9.18 20.26 20.12
N HIS A 12 -10.11 20.81 19.32
CA HIS A 12 -10.58 20.14 18.10
C HIS A 12 -9.46 19.96 17.05
N LEU A 13 -8.57 20.95 16.90
CA LEU A 13 -7.45 20.86 15.97
C LEU A 13 -6.47 19.76 16.39
N ARG A 14 -6.17 19.65 17.70
CA ARG A 14 -5.30 18.60 18.23
C ARG A 14 -5.90 17.21 18.03
N ASP A 15 -7.20 17.07 18.26
CA ASP A 15 -7.89 15.78 18.10
C ASP A 15 -7.95 15.39 16.61
N LEU A 16 -8.16 16.34 15.71
CA LEU A 16 -8.09 16.14 14.25
C LEU A 16 -6.68 15.72 13.81
N LEU A 17 -5.64 16.43 14.27
CA LEU A 17 -4.25 16.08 13.99
C LEU A 17 -3.92 14.67 14.49
N ARG A 18 -4.37 14.31 15.69
CA ARG A 18 -4.18 12.97 16.23
C ARG A 18 -4.86 11.91 15.36
N ALA A 19 -6.09 12.14 14.93
CA ALA A 19 -6.79 11.24 14.02
C ALA A 19 -6.03 11.08 12.68
N LEU A 20 -5.55 12.20 12.12
CA LEU A 20 -4.75 12.19 10.89
C LEU A 20 -3.47 11.36 11.06
N TRP A 21 -2.77 11.52 12.18
CA TRP A 21 -1.57 10.74 12.50
C TRP A 21 -1.86 9.25 12.62
N VAL A 22 -2.96 8.87 13.26
CA VAL A 22 -3.37 7.45 13.36
C VAL A 22 -3.66 6.88 11.98
N VAL A 23 -4.40 7.59 11.13
CA VAL A 23 -4.67 7.15 9.75
C VAL A 23 -3.38 7.02 8.95
N ALA A 24 -2.46 7.97 9.07
CA ALA A 24 -1.16 7.91 8.41
C ALA A 24 -0.35 6.68 8.88
N LEU A 25 -0.32 6.40 10.18
CA LEU A 25 0.37 5.22 10.72
C LEU A 25 -0.25 3.91 10.20
N ILE A 26 -1.57 3.84 10.08
CA ILE A 26 -2.26 2.67 9.52
C ILE A 26 -1.86 2.49 8.05
N LEU A 27 -1.88 3.57 7.25
CA LEU A 27 -1.48 3.52 5.84
C LEU A 27 -0.02 3.08 5.68
N VAL A 28 0.88 3.62 6.51
CA VAL A 28 2.29 3.20 6.52
C VAL A 28 2.41 1.74 6.92
N GLY A 29 1.71 1.29 7.96
CA GLY A 29 1.72 -0.11 8.40
C GLY A 29 1.21 -1.08 7.34
N LEU A 30 0.27 -0.64 6.49
CA LEU A 30 -0.22 -1.43 5.37
C LEU A 30 0.75 -1.41 4.17
N ILE A 31 1.31 -0.26 3.81
CA ILE A 31 2.13 -0.10 2.59
C ILE A 31 3.58 -0.56 2.79
N ALA A 32 4.16 -0.27 3.96
CA ALA A 32 5.56 -0.58 4.27
C ALA A 32 5.94 -2.06 4.05
N PRO A 33 5.17 -3.07 4.49
CA PRO A 33 5.53 -4.47 4.25
C PRO A 33 5.58 -4.81 2.76
N PHE A 34 4.68 -4.28 1.92
CA PHE A 34 4.74 -4.50 0.47
C PHE A 34 5.94 -3.80 -0.15
N PHE A 35 6.25 -2.58 0.29
CA PHE A 35 7.42 -1.84 -0.20
C PHE A 35 8.73 -2.55 0.16
N LEU A 36 8.84 -3.05 1.39
CA LEU A 36 9.99 -3.84 1.83
C LEU A 36 10.08 -5.18 1.08
N TRP A 37 8.95 -5.85 0.85
CA TRP A 37 8.91 -7.10 0.09
C TRP A 37 9.37 -6.89 -1.35
N GLN A 38 8.90 -5.82 -2.00
CA GLN A 38 9.33 -5.46 -3.36
C GLN A 38 10.85 -5.25 -3.46
N GLN A 39 11.49 -4.69 -2.42
CA GLN A 39 12.95 -4.49 -2.42
C GLN A 39 13.74 -5.76 -2.09
N LEU A 40 13.28 -6.54 -1.11
CA LEU A 40 14.01 -7.71 -0.61
C LEU A 40 13.88 -8.93 -1.52
N ALA A 41 12.72 -9.11 -2.17
CA ALA A 41 12.43 -10.28 -3.00
C ALA A 41 11.56 -9.90 -4.20
N PRO A 42 12.09 -9.08 -5.14
CA PRO A 42 11.34 -8.51 -6.26
C PRO A 42 10.68 -9.57 -7.14
N ASP A 43 11.36 -10.69 -7.43
CA ASP A 43 10.81 -11.76 -8.28
C ASP A 43 9.58 -12.42 -7.64
N SER A 44 9.64 -12.72 -6.34
CA SER A 44 8.52 -13.30 -5.59
C SER A 44 7.34 -12.34 -5.47
N TYR A 45 7.63 -11.05 -5.32
CA TYR A 45 6.63 -9.99 -5.28
C TYR A 45 5.96 -9.84 -6.65
N GLU A 46 6.73 -9.83 -7.74
CA GLU A 46 6.20 -9.76 -9.09
C GLU A 46 5.38 -11.01 -9.45
N GLU A 47 5.80 -12.20 -9.04
CA GLU A 47 5.02 -13.43 -9.26
C GLU A 47 3.69 -13.42 -8.47
N PHE A 48 3.70 -12.96 -7.21
CA PHE A 48 2.49 -12.75 -6.42
C PHE A 48 1.55 -11.74 -7.09
N TRP A 49 2.10 -10.62 -7.56
CA TRP A 49 1.34 -9.56 -8.23
C TRP A 49 0.79 -10.04 -9.57
N LEU A 50 1.58 -10.79 -10.34
CA LEU A 50 1.14 -11.39 -11.61
C LEU A 50 0.02 -12.39 -11.39
N LYS A 51 0.12 -13.27 -10.38
CA LYS A 51 -0.93 -14.23 -10.01
C LYS A 51 -2.21 -13.55 -9.53
N SER A 52 -2.12 -12.38 -8.91
CA SER A 52 -3.30 -11.66 -8.41
C SER A 52 -4.08 -10.96 -9.54
N VAL A 53 -3.42 -10.53 -10.62
CA VAL A 53 -4.09 -9.92 -11.79
C VAL A 53 -4.36 -10.90 -12.94
N SER A 54 -3.69 -12.05 -12.96
CA SER A 54 -3.86 -13.08 -13.97
C SER A 54 -3.51 -14.46 -13.39
N PRO A 55 -4.36 -15.48 -13.52
CA PRO A 55 -4.03 -16.84 -13.07
C PRO A 55 -2.87 -17.46 -13.86
N MET A 56 -2.39 -16.80 -14.92
CA MET A 56 -1.37 -17.30 -15.81
C MET A 56 0.03 -16.83 -15.39
N SER A 57 0.87 -17.77 -14.93
CA SER A 57 2.25 -17.50 -14.53
C SER A 57 3.11 -17.02 -15.72
N ARG A 58 4.21 -16.31 -15.40
CA ARG A 58 5.19 -15.84 -16.39
C ARG A 58 5.75 -16.98 -17.25
N ASP A 59 6.01 -18.12 -16.62
CA ASP A 59 6.51 -19.32 -17.30
C ASP A 59 5.47 -19.90 -18.25
N THR A 60 4.21 -19.98 -17.83
CA THR A 60 3.11 -20.41 -18.71
C THR A 60 2.97 -19.46 -19.89
N ARG A 61 3.14 -18.15 -19.68
CA ARG A 61 3.07 -17.15 -20.77
C ARG A 61 4.20 -17.34 -21.78
N ASN A 62 5.43 -17.54 -21.31
CA ASN A 62 6.58 -17.80 -22.17
C ASN A 62 6.44 -19.12 -22.93
N GLU A 63 5.87 -20.14 -22.30
CA GLU A 63 5.62 -21.43 -22.95
C GLU A 63 4.58 -21.30 -24.06
N ILE A 64 3.46 -20.57 -23.84
CA ILE A 64 2.49 -20.30 -24.92
C ILE A 64 3.12 -19.51 -26.06
N LEU A 65 3.97 -18.52 -25.77
CA LEU A 65 4.66 -17.76 -26.82
C LEU A 65 5.63 -18.64 -27.62
N ARG A 66 6.36 -19.55 -26.97
CA ARG A 66 7.19 -20.55 -27.65
C ARG A 66 6.37 -21.46 -28.56
N GLN A 67 5.25 -21.98 -28.06
CA GLN A 67 4.36 -22.86 -28.83
C GLN A 67 3.70 -22.17 -30.02
N ARG A 68 3.48 -20.85 -29.96
CA ARG A 68 2.95 -20.06 -31.09
C ARG A 68 4.02 -19.60 -32.09
N ALA A 69 5.29 -19.61 -31.69
CA ALA A 69 6.41 -19.26 -32.55
C ALA A 69 6.97 -20.49 -33.31
N GLN A 70 6.54 -21.70 -32.95
CA GLN A 70 6.72 -22.94 -33.72
C GLN A 70 5.54 -23.15 -34.68
#